data_AF-A0A3D3LTY5-F1
#
_entry.id   AF-A0A3D3LTY5-F1
#
_cell.length_a   1.000
_cell.length_b   1.000
_cell.length_c   1.000
_cell.angle_alpha   90.00
_cell.angle_beta   90.00
_cell.angle_gamma   90.00
#
_symmetry.space_group_name_H-M   'P 1'
#
loop_
_entity.id
_entity.type
_entity.pdbx_description
1 polymer ?
#
loop_
_entity_poly.entity_id
_entity_poly.type
_entity_poly.pdbx_seq_one_letter_code
_entity_poly.pdbx_strand_id
1 'polypeptide(L)'
;MPSKLIILLLFLLPSFSLSQTKIEKIEIEGNSFLDDDEILNYFVSKKDQFLNILQLDADLKSIRTVYKNNGFLFIEINQPEIIYNTDSTYAGIKIKINENERVSIGEIIFSGNKVITTNELLSVMNSKKNGILENSDLNNDLNLILKLYEEKGYPFVKAKIEDISVNKTNEKNFISIKISIVENSRLKINEIKITGNEITNKNVIDREVRINKDSTVTMETLENIKYRLERLGIFSSVSLPKVYINKNSGKTGLLIEVKEGNANTFDGILGYVPPANESETGYFTGLVNLSFKNIFGTGRKLDLKYQQEVRETQELEFRYLEPYFFSFPFNISFDFLQRIQDSTYTRRRINLKADYNLTDK
;
A
#
# COMPACT_ATOMS: atom_id res chain seq x y z
N MET A 1 -79.24 41.75 36.43
CA MET A 1 -78.04 41.45 35.60
C MET A 1 -76.84 41.38 36.53
N PRO A 2 -76.34 40.18 36.89
CA PRO A 2 -75.09 40.02 37.61
C PRO A 2 -73.99 39.44 36.69
N SER A 3 -72.81 40.01 36.86
CA SER A 3 -71.54 39.76 36.19
C SER A 3 -71.01 38.35 36.45
N LYS A 4 -70.55 37.67 35.38
CA LYS A 4 -69.74 36.45 35.49
C LYS A 4 -68.27 36.83 35.67
N LEU A 5 -67.74 36.53 36.85
CA LEU A 5 -66.33 36.63 37.19
C LEU A 5 -65.59 35.45 36.54
N ILE A 6 -64.72 35.72 35.56
CA ILE A 6 -63.81 34.74 34.97
C ILE A 6 -62.55 34.73 35.84
N ILE A 7 -62.30 33.63 36.55
CA ILE A 7 -61.05 33.40 37.28
C ILE A 7 -60.08 32.73 36.31
N LEU A 8 -59.04 33.48 35.92
CA LEU A 8 -57.92 33.00 35.11
C LEU A 8 -56.90 32.34 36.06
N LEU A 9 -56.78 31.01 36.00
CA LEU A 9 -55.81 30.25 36.78
C LEU A 9 -54.44 30.29 36.07
N LEU A 10 -53.52 31.11 36.57
CA LEU A 10 -52.15 31.22 36.06
C LEU A 10 -51.30 30.07 36.64
N PHE A 11 -50.99 29.05 35.84
CA PHE A 11 -49.99 28.04 36.19
C PHE A 11 -48.59 28.67 36.10
N LEU A 12 -47.98 29.03 37.23
CA LEU A 12 -46.55 29.25 37.30
C LEU A 12 -45.85 27.90 37.12
N LEU A 13 -45.33 27.63 35.92
CA LEU A 13 -44.29 26.63 35.74
C LEU A 13 -43.02 27.17 36.43
N PRO A 14 -42.46 26.50 37.46
CA PRO A 14 -41.17 26.89 37.97
C PRO A 14 -40.15 26.70 36.86
N SER A 15 -39.61 27.81 36.36
CA SER A 15 -38.43 27.83 35.51
C SER A 15 -37.26 27.27 36.31
N PHE A 16 -37.09 25.95 36.31
CA PHE A 16 -35.82 25.34 36.67
C PHE A 16 -34.82 25.75 35.60
N SER A 17 -34.16 26.89 35.81
CA SER A 17 -32.94 27.20 35.11
C SER A 17 -31.93 26.13 35.53
N LEU A 18 -31.68 25.13 34.69
CA LEU A 18 -30.46 24.34 34.82
C LEU A 18 -29.32 25.34 34.64
N SER A 19 -28.77 25.83 35.74
CA SER A 19 -27.51 26.56 35.70
C SER A 19 -26.50 25.61 35.05
N GLN A 20 -26.14 25.90 33.80
CA GLN A 20 -25.13 25.11 33.11
C GLN A 20 -23.78 25.58 33.65
N THR A 21 -23.28 24.86 34.65
CA THR A 21 -21.97 25.13 35.27
C THR A 21 -20.89 25.09 34.20
N LYS A 22 -20.02 26.11 34.20
CA LYS A 22 -18.85 26.20 33.31
C LYS A 22 -17.58 25.75 34.00
N ILE A 23 -16.60 25.32 33.23
CA ILE A 23 -15.28 24.91 33.74
C ILE A 23 -14.46 26.17 34.05
N GLU A 24 -14.08 26.37 35.31
CA GLU A 24 -13.22 27.49 35.73
C GLU A 24 -11.76 27.24 35.38
N LYS A 25 -11.29 26.03 35.73
CA LYS A 25 -9.92 25.55 35.53
C LYS A 25 -9.88 24.03 35.65
N ILE A 26 -8.87 23.43 35.04
CA ILE A 26 -8.54 22.01 35.17
C ILE A 26 -7.13 21.96 35.75
N GLU A 27 -6.97 21.35 36.92
CA GLU A 27 -5.69 21.15 37.59
C GLU A 27 -5.35 19.66 37.56
N ILE A 28 -4.11 19.36 37.19
CA ILE A 28 -3.60 17.99 37.13
C ILE A 28 -2.48 17.87 38.16
N GLU A 29 -2.50 16.78 38.92
CA GLU A 29 -1.48 16.49 39.93
C GLU A 29 -0.90 15.10 39.71
N GLY A 30 0.41 14.95 39.96
CA GLY A 30 1.10 13.66 39.95
C GLY A 30 1.54 13.19 38.56
N ASN A 31 1.41 14.04 37.55
CA ASN A 31 2.04 13.90 36.24
C ASN A 31 3.51 14.38 36.30
N SER A 32 4.40 13.63 35.65
CA SER A 32 5.83 13.93 35.51
C SER A 32 6.35 13.65 34.10
N PHE A 33 5.70 12.74 33.37
CA PHE A 33 6.04 12.42 31.99
C PHE A 33 5.48 13.44 31.00
N LEU A 34 4.19 13.78 31.13
CA LEU A 34 3.54 14.81 30.35
C LEU A 34 3.27 16.01 31.25
N ASP A 35 3.51 17.21 30.76
CA ASP A 35 3.12 18.42 31.48
C ASP A 35 1.60 18.68 31.38
N ASP A 36 1.11 19.63 32.17
CA ASP A 36 -0.32 19.92 32.24
C ASP A 36 -0.87 20.37 30.88
N ASP A 37 -0.13 21.20 30.14
CA ASP A 37 -0.53 21.72 28.84
C ASP A 37 -0.60 20.61 27.78
N GLU A 38 0.36 19.70 27.79
CA GLU A 38 0.39 18.49 26.95
C GLU A 38 -0.82 17.60 27.22
N ILE A 39 -1.19 17.38 28.49
CA ILE A 39 -2.38 16.59 28.83
C ILE A 39 -3.64 17.32 28.37
N LEU A 40 -3.74 18.63 28.62
CA LEU A 40 -4.90 19.44 28.23
C LEU A 40 -5.08 19.54 26.71
N ASN A 41 -4.02 19.36 25.92
CA ASN A 41 -4.12 19.28 24.45
C ASN A 41 -4.89 18.04 23.97
N TYR A 42 -4.91 16.95 24.75
CA TYR A 42 -5.72 15.76 24.47
C TYR A 42 -7.17 15.89 24.94
N PHE A 43 -7.48 16.90 25.74
CA PHE A 43 -8.82 17.08 26.30
C PHE A 43 -9.70 17.88 25.33
N VAL A 44 -10.94 17.42 25.16
CA VAL A 44 -11.98 18.22 24.50
C VAL A 44 -12.53 19.25 25.48
N SER A 45 -12.61 18.89 26.77
CA SER A 45 -13.06 19.78 27.85
C SER A 45 -12.06 20.91 28.08
N LYS A 46 -12.52 22.16 27.98
CA LYS A 46 -11.68 23.35 28.16
C LYS A 46 -12.31 24.36 29.12
N LYS A 47 -11.48 25.27 29.62
CA LYS A 47 -11.91 26.45 30.36
C LYS A 47 -13.05 27.18 29.63
N ASP A 48 -14.01 27.68 30.41
CA ASP A 48 -15.21 28.42 29.98
C ASP A 48 -16.25 27.61 29.17
N GLN A 49 -16.01 26.33 28.91
CA GLN A 49 -17.01 25.42 28.35
C GLN A 49 -17.96 24.89 29.44
N PHE A 50 -19.14 24.44 29.03
CA PHE A 50 -20.09 23.79 29.93
C PHE A 50 -19.55 22.43 30.41
N LEU A 51 -19.65 22.19 31.71
CA LEU A 51 -19.21 20.96 32.34
C LEU A 51 -20.02 19.78 31.80
N ASN A 52 -19.34 18.84 31.15
CA ASN A 52 -19.92 17.60 30.67
C ASN A 52 -19.14 16.41 31.25
N ILE A 53 -19.77 15.70 32.19
CA ILE A 53 -19.16 14.57 32.91
C ILE A 53 -18.81 13.42 31.96
N LEU A 54 -19.65 13.17 30.94
CA LEU A 54 -19.37 12.13 29.95
C LEU A 54 -18.17 12.48 29.07
N GLN A 55 -18.03 13.76 28.73
CA GLN A 55 -16.85 14.23 27.99
C GLN A 55 -15.58 14.11 28.84
N LEU A 56 -15.66 14.47 30.12
CA LEU A 56 -14.53 14.37 31.04
C LEU A 56 -14.06 12.90 31.21
N ASP A 57 -14.99 11.95 31.33
CA ASP A 57 -14.64 10.52 31.35
C ASP A 57 -13.98 10.06 30.03
N ALA A 58 -14.43 10.57 28.88
CA ALA A 58 -13.82 10.30 27.58
C ALA A 58 -12.40 10.89 27.46
N ASP A 59 -12.20 12.11 27.98
CA ASP A 59 -10.89 12.77 28.03
C ASP A 59 -9.92 11.96 28.93
N LEU A 60 -10.37 11.51 30.10
CA LEU A 60 -9.57 10.66 31.00
C LEU A 60 -9.22 9.30 30.38
N LYS A 61 -10.13 8.69 29.62
CA LYS A 61 -9.85 7.46 28.85
C LYS A 61 -8.82 7.70 27.75
N SER A 62 -8.87 8.86 27.10
CA SER A 62 -7.95 9.22 26.03
C SER A 62 -6.54 9.39 26.58
N ILE A 63 -6.36 10.16 27.65
CA ILE A 63 -5.03 10.33 28.25
C ILE A 63 -4.50 9.03 28.85
N ARG A 64 -5.35 8.20 29.47
CA ARG A 64 -4.96 6.85 29.92
C ARG A 64 -4.41 6.01 28.78
N THR A 65 -4.98 6.14 27.58
CA THR A 65 -4.50 5.43 26.38
C THR A 65 -3.14 5.97 25.94
N VAL A 66 -2.93 7.28 25.95
CA VAL A 66 -1.64 7.91 25.64
C VAL A 66 -0.54 7.40 26.57
N TYR A 67 -0.76 7.43 27.88
CA TYR A 67 0.21 6.93 28.87
C TYR A 67 0.52 5.43 28.67
N LYS A 68 -0.51 4.61 28.47
CA LYS A 68 -0.32 3.17 28.19
C LYS A 68 0.47 2.91 26.92
N ASN A 69 0.28 3.72 25.88
CA ASN A 69 1.04 3.61 24.64
C ASN A 69 2.51 3.98 24.81
N ASN A 70 2.84 4.79 25.82
CA ASN A 70 4.20 5.19 26.20
C ASN A 70 4.81 4.33 27.33
N GLY A 71 4.26 3.14 27.58
CA GLY A 71 4.81 2.15 28.51
C GLY A 71 4.35 2.27 29.96
N PHE A 72 3.46 3.20 30.29
CA PHE A 72 2.87 3.33 31.63
C PHE A 72 1.64 2.42 31.78
N LEU A 73 1.86 1.10 31.82
CA LEU A 73 0.76 0.13 31.86
C LEU A 73 -0.07 0.18 33.16
N PHE A 74 0.57 0.53 34.27
CA PHE A 74 -0.05 0.63 35.60
C PHE A 74 -0.47 2.05 35.97
N ILE A 75 -0.64 2.94 35.00
CA ILE A 75 -1.14 4.28 35.31
C ILE A 75 -2.51 4.20 36.00
N GLU A 76 -2.62 4.90 37.11
CA GLU A 76 -3.87 5.10 37.83
C GLU A 76 -4.28 6.56 37.65
N ILE A 77 -5.49 6.76 37.13
CA ILE A 77 -6.08 8.10 37.00
C ILE A 77 -7.35 8.09 37.83
N ASN A 78 -7.34 8.86 38.92
CA ASN A 78 -8.45 8.94 39.85
C ASN A 78 -9.65 9.61 39.18
N GLN A 79 -10.83 9.36 39.74
CA GLN A 79 -12.01 10.12 39.34
C GLN A 79 -11.77 11.62 39.59
N PRO A 80 -12.25 12.49 38.68
CA PRO A 80 -12.04 13.93 38.79
C PRO A 80 -12.82 14.45 39.99
N GLU A 81 -12.15 15.20 40.85
CA GLU A 81 -12.76 15.93 41.95
C GLU A 81 -13.31 17.26 41.40
N ILE A 82 -14.63 17.45 41.50
CA ILE A 82 -15.32 18.63 40.95
C ILE A 82 -15.68 19.55 42.11
N ILE A 83 -15.10 20.74 42.10
CA ILE A 83 -15.24 21.75 43.17
C ILE A 83 -16.07 22.91 42.63
N TYR A 84 -17.32 23.00 43.07
CA TYR A 84 -18.23 24.07 42.66
C TYR A 84 -17.96 25.36 43.43
N ASN A 85 -18.07 26.50 42.75
CA ASN A 85 -18.04 27.81 43.40
C ASN A 85 -19.37 28.08 44.14
N THR A 86 -19.43 29.17 44.91
CA THR A 86 -20.56 29.48 45.81
C THR A 86 -21.92 29.60 45.12
N ASP A 87 -21.94 29.99 43.84
CA ASP A 87 -23.18 30.14 43.05
C ASP A 87 -23.40 29.00 42.03
N SER A 88 -22.53 27.99 42.03
CA SER A 88 -22.55 26.84 41.10
C SER A 88 -22.52 27.22 39.61
N THR A 89 -22.14 28.45 39.28
CA THR A 89 -21.97 28.89 37.89
C THR A 89 -20.65 28.38 37.30
N TYR A 90 -19.66 28.15 38.16
CA TYR A 90 -18.35 27.63 37.78
C TYR A 90 -17.95 26.42 38.63
N ALA A 91 -17.18 25.51 38.04
CA ALA A 91 -16.54 24.41 38.74
C ALA A 91 -15.06 24.28 38.35
N GLY A 92 -14.21 24.15 39.36
CA GLY A 92 -12.84 23.68 39.20
C GLY A 92 -12.80 22.16 39.12
N ILE A 93 -11.98 21.63 38.21
CA ILE A 93 -11.78 20.19 38.04
C ILE A 93 -10.37 19.86 38.51
N LYS A 94 -10.23 18.89 39.40
CA LYS A 94 -8.95 18.40 39.90
C LYS A 94 -8.77 16.92 39.56
N ILE A 95 -7.69 16.59 38.86
CA ILE A 95 -7.39 15.24 38.40
C ILE A 95 -6.07 14.79 39.02
N LYS A 96 -6.09 13.66 39.73
CA LYS A 96 -4.88 13.05 40.28
C LYS A 96 -4.47 11.87 39.41
N ILE A 97 -3.22 11.90 38.96
CA ILE A 97 -2.57 10.87 38.17
C ILE A 97 -1.47 10.25 39.02
N ASN A 98 -1.42 8.93 39.05
CA ASN A 98 -0.26 8.18 39.52
C ASN A 98 0.29 7.41 38.32
N GLU A 99 1.35 7.96 37.72
CA GLU A 99 1.93 7.41 36.48
C GLU A 99 2.49 6.00 36.68
N ASN A 100 3.04 5.72 37.86
CA ASN A 100 3.87 4.55 38.17
C ASN A 100 5.10 4.44 37.22
N GLU A 101 5.97 3.47 37.46
CA GLU A 101 7.15 3.27 36.61
C GLU A 101 6.77 2.71 35.23
N ARG A 102 7.52 3.13 34.20
CA ARG A 102 7.43 2.53 32.87
C ARG A 102 7.81 1.07 32.92
N VAL A 103 7.07 0.27 32.18
CA VAL A 103 7.31 -1.17 32.09
C VAL A 103 8.35 -1.45 31.03
N SER A 104 9.37 -2.22 31.40
CA SER A 104 10.41 -2.68 30.46
C SER A 104 10.13 -4.11 29.99
N ILE A 105 10.53 -4.42 28.76
CA ILE A 105 10.40 -5.76 28.20
C ILE A 105 11.46 -6.66 28.83
N GLY A 106 11.04 -7.65 29.63
CA GLY A 106 11.95 -8.61 30.26
C GLY A 106 12.39 -9.71 29.29
N GLU A 107 11.45 -10.29 28.56
CA GLU A 107 11.69 -11.32 27.57
C GLU A 107 10.59 -11.36 26.49
N ILE A 108 10.98 -11.84 25.31
CA ILE A 108 10.07 -12.09 24.19
C ILE A 108 10.21 -13.57 23.86
N ILE A 109 9.13 -14.32 24.03
CA ILE A 109 9.08 -15.77 23.84
C ILE A 109 8.28 -16.06 22.58
N PHE A 110 8.88 -16.83 21.67
CA PHE A 110 8.20 -17.32 20.48
C PHE A 110 7.76 -18.76 20.64
N SER A 111 6.62 -19.09 20.05
CA SER A 111 6.15 -20.46 19.91
C SER A 111 5.70 -20.72 18.47
N GLY A 112 5.97 -21.93 17.98
CA GLY A 112 5.55 -22.37 16.65
C GLY A 112 6.47 -21.96 15.49
N ASN A 113 7.52 -21.19 15.75
CA ASN A 113 8.58 -20.89 14.77
C ASN A 113 9.54 -22.09 14.61
N LYS A 114 9.46 -22.80 13.49
CA LYS A 114 10.32 -23.93 13.12
C LYS A 114 11.21 -23.62 11.92
N VAL A 115 10.73 -22.76 11.02
CA VAL A 115 11.43 -22.36 9.78
C VAL A 115 12.41 -21.21 10.06
N ILE A 116 12.02 -20.27 10.91
CA ILE A 116 12.82 -19.09 11.27
C ILE A 116 13.25 -19.20 12.72
N THR A 117 14.55 -18.99 12.96
CA THR A 117 15.09 -19.07 14.32
C THR A 117 14.60 -17.90 15.16
N THR A 118 14.48 -18.11 16.47
CA THR A 118 14.11 -17.05 17.41
C THR A 118 15.07 -15.84 17.31
N ASN A 119 16.36 -16.09 17.07
CA ASN A 119 17.35 -15.02 16.92
C ASN A 119 17.12 -14.17 15.66
N GLU A 120 16.77 -14.80 14.54
CA GLU A 120 16.39 -14.07 13.33
C GLU A 120 15.13 -13.22 13.56
N LEU A 121 14.11 -13.75 14.23
CA LEU A 121 12.90 -13.00 14.57
C LEU A 121 13.21 -11.80 15.47
N LEU A 122 14.02 -12.00 16.51
CA LEU A 122 14.45 -10.91 17.40
C LEU A 122 15.30 -9.85 16.67
N SER A 123 16.04 -10.24 15.62
CA SER A 123 16.91 -9.31 14.88
C SER A 123 16.14 -8.31 14.01
N VAL A 124 14.93 -8.66 13.57
CA VAL A 124 14.09 -7.79 12.74
C VAL A 124 13.12 -6.94 13.55
N MET A 125 12.92 -7.24 14.83
CA MET A 125 12.02 -6.49 15.71
C MET A 125 12.67 -5.20 16.22
N ASN A 126 11.83 -4.19 16.41
CA ASN A 126 12.14 -2.97 17.13
C ASN A 126 12.12 -3.19 18.64
N SER A 127 11.15 -3.96 19.15
CA SER A 127 11.06 -4.31 20.57
C SER A 127 12.23 -5.19 20.99
N LYS A 128 12.98 -4.73 21.98
CA LYS A 128 14.17 -5.44 22.50
C LYS A 128 14.04 -5.69 23.99
N LYS A 129 14.73 -6.74 24.44
CA LYS A 129 14.93 -6.99 25.88
C LYS A 129 15.54 -5.76 26.54
N ASN A 130 15.01 -5.38 27.69
CA ASN A 130 15.29 -4.17 28.47
C ASN A 130 14.88 -2.85 27.78
N GLY A 131 14.22 -2.89 26.62
CA GLY A 131 13.59 -1.73 26.00
C GLY A 131 12.28 -1.36 26.70
N ILE A 132 11.83 -0.12 26.50
CA ILE A 132 10.51 0.34 26.93
C ILE A 132 9.47 -0.28 26.00
N LEU A 133 8.35 -0.74 26.55
CA LEU A 133 7.25 -1.21 25.72
C LEU A 133 6.47 -0.02 25.13
N GLU A 134 6.43 0.07 23.82
CA GLU A 134 5.48 0.92 23.10
C GLU A 134 4.48 0.03 22.32
N ASN A 135 3.19 0.35 22.41
CA ASN A 135 2.15 -0.46 21.74
C ASN A 135 2.24 -0.38 20.21
N SER A 136 2.73 0.74 19.66
CA SER A 136 3.03 0.91 18.23
C SER A 136 4.08 -0.08 17.75
N ASP A 137 5.09 -0.33 18.58
CA ASP A 137 6.22 -1.17 18.22
C ASP A 137 5.81 -2.64 18.08
N LEU A 138 4.92 -3.14 18.95
CA LEU A 138 4.46 -4.53 18.86
C LEU A 138 3.71 -4.85 17.58
N ASN A 139 2.82 -3.95 17.12
CA ASN A 139 2.10 -4.17 15.87
C ASN A 139 3.04 -4.10 14.67
N ASN A 140 4.00 -3.17 14.69
CA ASN A 140 5.03 -3.09 13.67
C ASN A 140 5.92 -4.34 13.65
N ASP A 141 6.29 -4.85 14.82
CA ASP A 141 7.09 -6.06 14.97
C ASP A 141 6.37 -7.30 14.43
N LEU A 142 5.07 -7.45 14.70
CA LEU A 142 4.27 -8.52 14.09
C LEU A 142 4.28 -8.42 12.56
N ASN A 143 4.15 -7.22 12.00
CA ASN A 143 4.23 -7.02 10.55
C ASN A 143 5.62 -7.35 9.99
N LEU A 144 6.70 -6.97 10.68
CA LEU A 144 8.07 -7.30 10.30
C LEU A 144 8.32 -8.81 10.33
N ILE A 145 7.80 -9.50 11.34
CA ILE A 145 7.83 -10.97 11.43
C ILE A 145 7.09 -11.58 10.23
N LEU A 146 5.85 -11.14 9.96
CA LEU A 146 5.06 -11.64 8.83
C LEU A 146 5.78 -11.43 7.50
N LYS A 147 6.36 -10.25 7.29
CA LYS A 147 7.15 -9.92 6.09
C LYS A 147 8.37 -10.84 5.94
N LEU A 148 9.11 -11.11 7.01
CA LEU A 148 10.26 -12.02 6.98
C LEU A 148 9.84 -13.45 6.57
N TYR A 149 8.67 -13.92 7.03
CA TYR A 149 8.12 -15.21 6.59
C TYR A 149 7.68 -15.19 5.12
N GLU A 150 7.04 -14.10 4.67
CA GLU A 150 6.68 -13.89 3.27
C GLU A 150 7.90 -13.95 2.33
N GLU A 151 9.00 -13.30 2.71
CA GLU A 151 10.28 -13.34 1.99
C GLU A 151 10.86 -14.77 1.92
N LYS A 152 10.67 -15.59 2.95
CA LYS A 152 11.04 -17.01 2.93
C LYS A 152 10.03 -17.93 2.22
N GLY A 153 8.94 -17.39 1.68
CA GLY A 153 7.93 -18.12 0.89
C GLY A 153 6.78 -18.71 1.71
N TYR A 154 6.48 -18.12 2.87
CA TYR A 154 5.36 -18.49 3.74
C TYR A 154 4.36 -17.31 3.84
N PRO A 155 3.57 -17.04 2.78
CA PRO A 155 2.66 -15.89 2.75
C PRO A 155 1.39 -16.04 3.60
N PHE A 156 1.15 -17.24 4.15
CA PHE A 156 -0.02 -17.52 4.99
C PHE A 156 0.33 -17.70 6.46
N VAL A 157 1.49 -17.20 6.89
CA VAL A 157 1.82 -17.18 8.31
C VAL A 157 0.83 -16.33 9.08
N LYS A 158 0.49 -16.78 10.27
CA LYS A 158 -0.24 -15.97 11.25
C LYS A 158 0.65 -15.79 12.47
N ALA A 159 0.91 -14.55 12.85
CA ALA A 159 1.58 -14.20 14.09
C ALA A 159 0.58 -13.45 14.97
N LYS A 160 0.48 -13.84 16.24
CA LYS A 160 -0.37 -13.17 17.23
C LYS A 160 0.33 -13.12 18.57
N ILE A 161 0.05 -12.07 19.34
CA ILE A 161 0.39 -12.02 20.75
C ILE A 161 -0.57 -12.98 21.47
N GLU A 162 -0.03 -14.04 22.04
CA GLU A 162 -0.79 -15.02 22.82
C GLU A 162 -1.01 -14.53 24.24
N ASP A 163 0.01 -13.92 24.84
CA ASP A 163 -0.01 -13.46 26.22
C ASP A 163 0.96 -12.28 26.45
N ILE A 164 0.59 -11.40 27.39
CA ILE A 164 1.47 -10.37 27.94
C ILE A 164 1.36 -10.50 29.46
N SER A 165 2.31 -11.21 30.05
CA SER A 165 2.33 -11.44 31.49
C SER A 165 3.22 -10.40 32.18
N VAL A 166 2.70 -9.80 33.24
CA VAL A 166 3.47 -8.88 34.09
C VAL A 166 4.19 -9.68 35.15
N ASN A 167 5.52 -9.62 35.12
CA ASN A 167 6.37 -10.16 36.17
C ASN A 167 6.81 -9.02 37.08
N LYS A 168 6.14 -8.90 38.22
CA LYS A 168 6.58 -8.00 39.29
C LYS A 168 7.74 -8.67 40.02
N THR A 169 8.96 -8.21 39.76
CA THR A 169 10.09 -8.52 40.64
C THR A 169 10.15 -7.42 41.68
N ASN A 170 10.62 -7.71 42.90
CA ASN A 170 10.58 -6.81 44.07
C ASN A 170 11.18 -5.39 43.86
N GLU A 171 11.85 -5.14 42.72
CA GLU A 171 12.51 -3.86 42.43
C GLU A 171 12.16 -3.27 41.05
N LYS A 172 11.55 -4.03 40.11
CA LYS A 172 11.24 -3.57 38.74
C LYS A 172 10.05 -4.32 38.14
N ASN A 173 9.22 -3.58 37.41
CA ASN A 173 8.13 -4.13 36.61
C ASN A 173 8.64 -4.56 35.23
N PHE A 174 8.66 -5.87 34.99
CA PHE A 174 8.96 -6.43 33.67
C PHE A 174 7.74 -7.07 33.05
N ILE A 175 7.67 -7.07 31.73
CA ILE A 175 6.70 -7.89 30.99
C ILE A 175 7.40 -8.98 30.20
N SER A 176 6.77 -10.15 30.15
CA SER A 176 7.08 -11.20 29.20
C SER A 176 6.02 -11.20 28.12
N ILE A 177 6.46 -11.14 26.86
CA ILE A 177 5.57 -11.13 25.70
C ILE A 177 5.67 -12.47 25.02
N LYS A 178 4.54 -13.15 24.86
CA LYS A 178 4.49 -14.44 24.19
C LYS A 178 3.84 -14.29 22.82
N ILE A 179 4.61 -14.56 21.77
CA ILE A 179 4.15 -14.50 20.38
C ILE A 179 3.98 -15.93 19.86
N SER A 180 2.77 -16.23 19.38
CA SER A 180 2.45 -17.52 18.75
C SER A 180 2.44 -17.35 17.23
N ILE A 181 3.23 -18.18 16.56
CA ILE A 181 3.39 -18.20 15.11
C ILE A 181 2.84 -19.52 14.56
N VAL A 182 1.93 -19.42 13.60
CA VAL A 182 1.42 -20.54 12.82
C VAL A 182 1.96 -20.41 11.40
N GLU A 183 3.04 -21.14 11.12
CA GLU A 183 3.81 -20.99 9.87
C GLU A 183 3.05 -21.49 8.62
N ASN A 184 2.15 -22.47 8.78
CA ASN A 184 1.54 -23.19 7.67
C ASN A 184 2.59 -23.79 6.69
N SER A 185 2.14 -24.36 5.58
CA SER A 185 3.02 -24.95 4.58
C SER A 185 3.62 -23.89 3.64
N ARG A 186 4.87 -24.09 3.24
CA ARG A 186 5.50 -23.32 2.15
C ARG A 186 4.63 -23.37 0.91
N LEU A 187 4.36 -22.20 0.31
CA LEU A 187 3.44 -22.12 -0.81
C LEU A 187 4.05 -22.75 -2.06
N LYS A 188 3.33 -23.69 -2.66
CA LYS A 188 3.65 -24.27 -3.97
C LYS A 188 2.53 -23.95 -4.95
N ILE A 189 2.88 -23.48 -6.15
CA ILE A 189 1.89 -23.23 -7.20
C ILE A 189 1.71 -24.50 -8.04
N ASN A 190 0.46 -24.94 -8.19
CA ASN A 190 0.10 -26.07 -9.03
C ASN A 190 -0.49 -25.65 -10.37
N GLU A 191 -1.17 -24.49 -10.42
CA GLU A 191 -1.81 -23.97 -11.62
C GLU A 191 -1.65 -22.45 -11.75
N ILE A 192 -1.59 -21.97 -12.99
CA ILE A 192 -1.56 -20.54 -13.31
C ILE A 192 -2.82 -20.24 -14.13
N LYS A 193 -3.63 -19.31 -13.64
CA LYS A 193 -4.84 -18.82 -14.29
C LYS A 193 -4.61 -17.38 -14.74
N ILE A 194 -4.85 -17.12 -16.02
CA ILE A 194 -4.70 -15.80 -16.61
C ILE A 194 -6.08 -15.31 -17.05
N THR A 195 -6.39 -14.05 -16.78
CA THR A 195 -7.65 -13.40 -17.16
C THR A 195 -7.40 -12.05 -17.81
N GLY A 196 -8.28 -11.65 -18.72
CA GLY A 196 -8.24 -10.35 -19.42
C GLY A 196 -7.30 -10.29 -20.63
N ASN A 197 -6.78 -11.44 -21.09
CA ASN A 197 -5.98 -11.58 -22.30
C ASN A 197 -6.85 -12.05 -23.48
N GLU A 198 -7.71 -11.19 -24.02
CA GLU A 198 -8.63 -11.57 -25.10
C GLU A 198 -7.92 -11.70 -26.45
N ILE A 199 -6.94 -10.84 -26.73
CA ILE A 199 -6.17 -10.81 -27.97
C ILE A 199 -4.83 -11.54 -27.78
N THR A 200 -4.20 -11.38 -26.63
CA THR A 200 -2.85 -11.84 -26.33
C THR A 200 -2.85 -13.32 -25.97
N ASN A 201 -2.05 -14.10 -26.69
CA ASN A 201 -1.94 -15.54 -26.45
C ASN A 201 -1.40 -15.81 -25.05
N LYS A 202 -1.99 -16.80 -24.38
CA LYS A 202 -1.59 -17.25 -23.04
C LYS A 202 -0.08 -17.51 -22.92
N ASN A 203 0.52 -18.09 -23.96
CA ASN A 203 1.95 -18.40 -24.01
C ASN A 203 2.85 -17.17 -23.86
N VAL A 204 2.41 -15.99 -24.32
CA VAL A 204 3.15 -14.72 -24.17
C VAL A 204 3.24 -14.31 -22.71
N ILE A 205 2.18 -14.56 -21.94
CA ILE A 205 2.13 -14.25 -20.51
C ILE A 205 2.86 -15.35 -19.74
N ASP A 206 2.59 -16.63 -20.04
CA ASP A 206 3.19 -17.79 -19.36
C ASP A 206 4.74 -17.73 -19.38
N ARG A 207 5.36 -17.35 -20.51
CA ARG A 207 6.83 -17.23 -20.60
C ARG A 207 7.42 -16.11 -19.74
N GLU A 208 6.66 -15.04 -19.47
CA GLU A 208 7.08 -13.96 -18.58
C GLU A 208 6.82 -14.29 -17.09
N VAL A 209 5.92 -15.24 -16.80
CA VAL A 209 5.68 -15.67 -15.42
C VAL A 209 6.92 -16.36 -14.84
N ARG A 210 7.61 -17.20 -15.62
CA ARG A 210 8.84 -17.92 -15.21
C ARG A 210 8.71 -18.72 -13.90
N ILE A 211 7.50 -19.19 -13.57
CA ILE A 211 7.24 -20.07 -12.43
C ILE A 211 6.91 -21.46 -12.95
N ASN A 212 7.58 -22.48 -12.41
CA ASN A 212 7.25 -23.86 -12.67
C ASN A 212 6.24 -24.38 -11.64
N LYS A 213 5.56 -25.48 -11.98
CA LYS A 213 4.80 -26.25 -10.99
C LYS A 213 5.80 -26.67 -9.90
N ASP A 214 5.46 -26.41 -8.64
CA ASP A 214 6.32 -26.59 -7.45
C ASP A 214 7.32 -25.48 -7.11
N SER A 215 7.40 -24.40 -7.90
CA SER A 215 8.14 -23.21 -7.52
C SER A 215 7.53 -22.55 -6.29
N THR A 216 8.40 -21.99 -5.46
CA THR A 216 8.01 -21.25 -4.25
C THR A 216 7.78 -19.80 -4.62
N VAL A 217 6.65 -19.24 -4.19
CA VAL A 217 6.27 -17.88 -4.54
C VAL A 217 6.47 -16.96 -3.35
N THR A 218 7.30 -15.95 -3.55
CA THR A 218 7.54 -14.83 -2.64
C THR A 218 6.88 -13.56 -3.20
N MET A 219 6.75 -12.52 -2.37
CA MET A 219 6.26 -11.22 -2.85
C MET A 219 7.14 -10.65 -3.99
N GLU A 220 8.46 -10.74 -3.85
CA GLU A 220 9.42 -10.36 -4.90
C GLU A 220 9.14 -11.10 -6.22
N THR A 221 8.79 -12.39 -6.16
CA THR A 221 8.44 -13.16 -7.36
C THR A 221 7.18 -12.57 -8.03
N LEU A 222 6.16 -12.21 -7.24
CA LEU A 222 4.91 -11.63 -7.74
C LEU A 222 5.13 -10.25 -8.38
N GLU A 223 5.95 -9.41 -7.75
CA GLU A 223 6.34 -8.10 -8.27
C GLU A 223 7.14 -8.20 -9.55
N ASN A 224 8.10 -9.13 -9.62
CA ASN A 224 8.89 -9.39 -10.82
C ASN A 224 8.01 -9.86 -12.00
N ILE A 225 7.00 -10.70 -11.74
CA ILE A 225 6.03 -11.11 -12.77
C ILE A 225 5.26 -9.89 -13.29
N LYS A 226 4.71 -9.08 -12.37
CA LYS A 226 3.99 -7.86 -12.73
C LYS A 226 4.87 -6.96 -13.59
N TYR A 227 6.09 -6.69 -13.14
CA TYR A 227 7.06 -5.84 -13.83
C TYR A 227 7.39 -6.35 -15.24
N ARG A 228 7.67 -7.65 -15.40
CA ARG A 228 7.94 -8.25 -16.71
C ARG A 228 6.75 -8.11 -17.66
N LEU A 229 5.53 -8.33 -17.17
CA LEU A 229 4.32 -8.18 -17.98
C LEU A 229 4.06 -6.71 -18.36
N GLU A 230 4.27 -5.75 -17.47
CA GLU A 230 4.15 -4.32 -17.77
C GLU A 230 5.18 -3.88 -18.82
N ARG A 231 6.41 -4.38 -18.73
CA ARG A 231 7.49 -4.10 -19.69
C ARG A 231 7.21 -4.57 -21.11
N LEU A 232 6.28 -5.51 -21.31
CA LEU A 232 5.87 -5.89 -22.67
C LEU A 232 5.27 -4.69 -23.42
N GLY A 233 4.64 -3.75 -22.71
CA GLY A 233 3.97 -2.58 -23.30
C GLY A 233 2.71 -2.93 -24.09
N ILE A 234 2.16 -4.12 -23.86
CA ILE A 234 0.95 -4.66 -24.52
C ILE A 234 -0.29 -4.42 -23.64
N PHE A 235 -0.10 -4.45 -22.31
CA PHE A 235 -1.17 -4.27 -21.34
C PHE A 235 -1.24 -2.81 -20.90
N SER A 236 -2.46 -2.31 -20.74
CA SER A 236 -2.72 -0.99 -20.15
C SER A 236 -2.52 -1.02 -18.63
N SER A 237 -2.80 -2.15 -17.98
CA SER A 237 -2.52 -2.37 -16.56
C SER A 237 -2.33 -3.85 -16.25
N VAL A 238 -1.47 -4.16 -15.28
CA VAL A 238 -1.27 -5.51 -14.75
C VAL A 238 -1.51 -5.48 -13.24
N SER A 239 -2.44 -6.31 -12.75
CA SER A 239 -2.68 -6.44 -11.32
C SER A 239 -1.55 -7.24 -10.65
N LEU A 240 -1.27 -6.96 -9.38
CA LEU A 240 -0.38 -7.84 -8.62
C LEU A 240 -0.97 -9.26 -8.61
N PRO A 241 -0.23 -10.29 -9.05
CA PRO A 241 -0.77 -11.64 -9.10
C PRO A 241 -1.17 -12.15 -7.71
N LYS A 242 -2.29 -12.86 -7.64
CA LYS A 242 -2.89 -13.31 -6.37
C LYS A 242 -2.84 -14.82 -6.25
N VAL A 243 -2.47 -15.28 -5.07
CA VAL A 243 -2.52 -16.71 -4.74
C VAL A 243 -3.95 -17.07 -4.35
N TYR A 244 -4.47 -18.18 -4.88
CA TYR A 244 -5.77 -18.71 -4.50
C TYR A 244 -5.70 -20.22 -4.25
N ILE A 245 -6.69 -20.74 -3.49
CA ILE A 245 -6.87 -22.18 -3.31
C ILE A 245 -8.16 -22.56 -4.01
N ASN A 246 -8.06 -23.49 -4.96
CA ASN A 246 -9.22 -24.03 -5.65
C ASN A 246 -9.98 -24.97 -4.70
N LYS A 247 -11.18 -24.57 -4.27
CA LYS A 247 -11.99 -25.33 -3.31
C LYS A 247 -12.34 -26.74 -3.78
N ASN A 248 -12.41 -26.97 -5.09
CA ASN A 248 -12.80 -28.27 -5.65
C ASN A 248 -11.64 -29.26 -5.74
N SER A 249 -10.43 -28.77 -6.08
CA SER A 249 -9.26 -29.63 -6.26
C SER A 249 -8.28 -29.60 -5.10
N GLY A 250 -8.45 -28.66 -4.15
CA GLY A 250 -7.50 -28.40 -3.06
C GLY A 250 -6.15 -27.84 -3.54
N LYS A 251 -5.99 -27.60 -4.84
CA LYS A 251 -4.74 -27.12 -5.44
C LYS A 251 -4.59 -25.62 -5.24
N THR A 252 -3.36 -25.19 -5.03
CA THR A 252 -3.00 -23.77 -4.99
C THR A 252 -2.73 -23.27 -6.41
N GLY A 253 -3.32 -22.14 -6.76
CA GLY A 253 -3.14 -21.48 -8.04
C GLY A 253 -2.64 -20.05 -7.93
N LEU A 254 -2.07 -19.54 -9.02
CA LEU A 254 -1.70 -18.14 -9.21
C LEU A 254 -2.66 -17.50 -10.21
N LEU A 255 -3.38 -16.47 -9.79
CA LEU A 255 -4.26 -15.67 -10.64
C LEU A 255 -3.51 -14.43 -11.13
N ILE A 256 -3.42 -14.28 -12.45
CA ILE A 256 -2.83 -13.12 -13.13
C ILE A 256 -3.94 -12.41 -13.88
N GLU A 257 -4.23 -11.19 -13.47
CA GLU A 257 -5.28 -10.36 -14.07
C GLU A 257 -4.62 -9.22 -14.86
N VAL A 258 -4.77 -9.24 -16.19
CA VAL A 258 -4.26 -8.19 -17.08
C VAL A 258 -5.40 -7.44 -17.72
N LYS A 259 -5.14 -6.20 -18.13
CA LYS A 259 -6.04 -5.43 -19.00
C LYS A 259 -5.30 -5.10 -20.28
N GLU A 260 -5.80 -5.54 -21.42
CA GLU A 260 -5.20 -5.21 -22.70
C GLU A 260 -5.27 -3.71 -22.99
N GLY A 261 -4.22 -3.20 -23.62
CA GLY A 261 -4.13 -1.81 -24.06
C GLY A 261 -4.17 -1.69 -25.58
N ASN A 262 -4.22 -0.45 -26.06
CA ASN A 262 -4.04 -0.16 -27.48
C ASN A 262 -2.55 -0.29 -27.83
N ALA A 263 -2.13 -1.53 -28.08
CA ALA A 263 -0.74 -1.87 -28.37
C ALA A 263 -0.29 -1.45 -29.79
N ASN A 264 -1.21 -0.99 -30.63
CA ASN A 264 -0.95 -0.61 -32.02
C ASN A 264 -1.18 0.89 -32.20
N THR A 265 -0.24 1.57 -32.86
CA THR A 265 -0.34 3.00 -33.16
C THR A 265 -0.18 3.22 -34.66
N PHE A 266 -0.94 4.19 -35.17
CA PHE A 266 -0.85 4.69 -36.52
C PHE A 266 -0.91 6.21 -36.47
N ASP A 267 0.08 6.85 -37.07
CA ASP A 267 0.15 8.30 -37.19
C ASP A 267 0.77 8.66 -38.54
N GLY A 268 0.30 9.74 -39.13
CA GLY A 268 0.82 10.17 -40.42
C GLY A 268 0.19 11.46 -40.90
N ILE A 269 0.94 12.14 -41.77
CA ILE A 269 0.52 13.34 -42.49
C ILE A 269 0.94 13.13 -43.93
N LEU A 270 0.02 13.32 -44.85
CA LEU A 270 0.27 13.22 -46.29
C LEU A 270 -0.10 14.54 -46.94
N GLY A 271 0.74 14.99 -47.86
CA GLY A 271 0.57 16.18 -48.66
C GLY A 271 0.91 15.90 -50.12
N TYR A 272 0.41 16.74 -51.01
CA TYR A 272 0.76 16.71 -52.42
C TYR A 272 1.34 18.08 -52.79
N VAL A 273 2.53 18.06 -53.38
CA VAL A 273 3.18 19.25 -53.91
C VAL A 273 2.93 19.25 -55.41
N PRO A 274 2.15 20.20 -55.95
CA PRO A 274 1.93 20.31 -57.39
C PRO A 274 3.24 20.67 -58.10
N PRO A 275 3.34 20.40 -59.42
CA PRO A 275 4.50 20.77 -60.21
C PRO A 275 4.72 22.28 -60.18
N ALA A 276 5.97 22.72 -60.01
CA ALA A 276 6.30 24.14 -60.07
C ALA A 276 6.29 24.68 -61.51
N ASN A 277 6.67 23.84 -62.47
CA ASN A 277 6.81 24.17 -63.89
C ASN A 277 6.28 23.02 -64.77
N GLU A 278 6.02 23.29 -66.06
CA GLU A 278 5.53 22.28 -67.03
C GLU A 278 6.48 21.08 -67.26
N SER A 279 7.75 21.22 -66.89
CA SER A 279 8.75 20.14 -67.00
C SER A 279 8.83 19.23 -65.77
N GLU A 280 8.15 19.58 -64.68
CA GLU A 280 8.14 18.79 -63.46
C GLU A 280 6.79 18.09 -63.28
N THR A 281 6.78 16.94 -62.62
CA THR A 281 5.54 16.31 -62.15
C THR A 281 5.16 16.86 -60.77
N GLY A 282 3.99 16.54 -60.23
CA GLY A 282 3.79 16.72 -58.78
C GLY A 282 4.42 15.56 -58.01
N TYR A 283 4.51 15.67 -56.68
CA TYR A 283 4.94 14.56 -55.84
C TYR A 283 4.22 14.56 -54.49
N PHE A 284 4.14 13.39 -53.87
CA PHE A 284 3.61 13.25 -52.52
C PHE A 284 4.71 13.50 -51.49
N THR A 285 4.39 14.29 -50.48
CA THR A 285 5.24 14.56 -49.31
C THR A 285 4.51 14.09 -48.05
N GLY A 286 5.23 13.84 -46.98
CA GLY A 286 4.65 13.46 -45.71
C GLY A 286 5.39 12.36 -44.99
N LEU A 287 4.77 11.88 -43.92
CA LEU A 287 5.27 10.79 -43.11
C LEU A 287 4.13 9.86 -42.71
N VAL A 288 4.44 8.57 -42.60
CA VAL A 288 3.54 7.53 -42.12
C VAL A 288 4.33 6.64 -41.18
N ASN A 289 3.85 6.52 -39.94
CA ASN A 289 4.38 5.63 -38.93
C ASN A 289 3.30 4.61 -38.55
N LEU A 290 3.67 3.34 -38.58
CA LEU A 290 2.87 2.21 -38.12
C LEU A 290 3.70 1.46 -37.09
N SER A 291 3.16 1.27 -35.88
CA SER A 291 3.79 0.45 -34.85
C SER A 291 2.79 -0.56 -34.32
N PHE A 292 3.07 -1.84 -34.53
CA PHE A 292 2.29 -2.94 -34.00
C PHE A 292 3.12 -3.64 -32.93
N LYS A 293 2.71 -3.58 -31.65
CA LYS A 293 3.51 -4.16 -30.55
C LYS A 293 3.11 -5.59 -30.17
N ASN A 294 2.02 -6.12 -30.74
CA ASN A 294 1.50 -7.45 -30.42
C ASN A 294 0.76 -8.10 -31.60
N ILE A 295 1.45 -8.29 -32.73
CA ILE A 295 0.81 -8.79 -33.95
C ILE A 295 0.22 -10.18 -33.69
N PHE A 296 -1.07 -10.36 -33.97
CA PHE A 296 -1.83 -11.60 -33.74
C PHE A 296 -1.72 -12.16 -32.31
N GLY A 297 -1.50 -11.30 -31.31
CA GLY A 297 -1.41 -11.74 -29.92
C GLY A 297 -0.13 -12.50 -29.56
N THR A 298 0.90 -12.48 -30.40
CA THR A 298 2.13 -13.29 -30.26
C THR A 298 3.27 -12.59 -29.52
N GLY A 299 3.12 -11.30 -29.21
CA GLY A 299 4.17 -10.42 -28.71
C GLY A 299 5.16 -9.95 -29.79
N ARG A 300 4.99 -10.39 -31.04
CA ARG A 300 5.77 -9.92 -32.20
C ARG A 300 5.56 -8.43 -32.41
N LYS A 301 6.64 -7.72 -32.76
CA LYS A 301 6.60 -6.29 -33.05
C LYS A 301 6.95 -6.00 -34.50
N LEU A 302 6.22 -5.08 -35.11
CA LEU A 302 6.48 -4.57 -36.45
C LEU A 302 6.36 -3.05 -36.41
N ASP A 303 7.44 -2.38 -36.78
CA ASP A 303 7.48 -0.93 -36.98
C ASP A 303 7.76 -0.65 -38.45
N LEU A 304 6.91 0.16 -39.07
CA LEU A 304 7.10 0.68 -40.42
C LEU A 304 7.11 2.20 -40.35
N LYS A 305 8.13 2.82 -40.95
CA LYS A 305 8.22 4.25 -41.14
C LYS A 305 8.46 4.56 -42.60
N TYR A 306 7.65 5.45 -43.14
CA TYR A 306 7.88 6.08 -44.43
C TYR A 306 7.90 7.59 -44.23
N GLN A 307 8.85 8.27 -44.83
CA GLN A 307 8.93 9.72 -44.80
C GLN A 307 9.54 10.23 -46.10
N GLN A 308 8.93 11.27 -46.65
CA GLN A 308 9.40 12.01 -47.81
C GLN A 308 9.13 13.48 -47.54
N GLU A 309 10.15 14.28 -47.27
CA GLU A 309 9.99 15.71 -46.94
C GLU A 309 9.92 16.56 -48.20
N VAL A 310 10.87 16.31 -49.11
CA VAL A 310 10.98 16.96 -50.42
C VAL A 310 11.13 15.87 -51.48
N ARG A 311 11.10 16.25 -52.76
CA ARG A 311 11.13 15.30 -53.88
C ARG A 311 12.35 14.36 -53.84
N GLU A 312 13.48 14.89 -53.40
CA GLU A 312 14.78 14.21 -53.44
C GLU A 312 15.04 13.36 -52.20
N THR A 313 14.21 13.50 -51.15
CA THR A 313 14.41 12.78 -49.88
C THR A 313 13.46 11.60 -49.76
N GLN A 314 13.96 10.52 -49.16
CA GLN A 314 13.15 9.38 -48.80
C GLN A 314 13.78 8.66 -47.61
N GLU A 315 12.99 8.42 -46.57
CA GLU A 315 13.36 7.55 -45.46
C GLU A 315 12.35 6.41 -45.35
N LEU A 316 12.87 5.19 -45.35
CA LEU A 316 12.12 3.96 -45.16
C LEU A 316 12.76 3.19 -44.01
N GLU A 317 12.01 2.91 -42.96
CA GLU A 317 12.43 2.01 -41.90
C GLU A 317 11.45 0.86 -41.76
N PHE A 318 11.99 -0.34 -41.66
CA PHE A 318 11.27 -1.55 -41.32
C PHE A 318 11.98 -2.19 -40.15
N ARG A 319 11.27 -2.46 -39.07
CA ARG A 319 11.81 -3.21 -37.93
C ARG A 319 10.83 -4.30 -37.56
N TYR A 320 11.34 -5.52 -37.49
CA TYR A 320 10.57 -6.68 -37.04
C TYR A 320 11.30 -7.34 -35.89
N LEU A 321 10.57 -7.64 -34.81
CA LEU A 321 11.06 -8.34 -33.65
C LEU A 321 10.27 -9.63 -33.44
N GLU A 322 11.00 -10.75 -33.49
CA GLU A 322 10.52 -12.07 -33.10
C GLU A 322 11.00 -12.39 -31.68
N PRO A 323 10.13 -12.30 -30.66
CA PRO A 323 10.51 -12.66 -29.30
C PRO A 323 10.39 -14.17 -29.08
N TYR A 324 11.36 -14.73 -28.35
CA TYR A 324 11.44 -16.16 -28.04
C TYR A 324 11.46 -17.08 -29.29
N PHE A 325 12.48 -16.90 -30.13
CA PHE A 325 12.66 -17.69 -31.35
C PHE A 325 12.76 -19.19 -31.04
N PHE A 326 11.93 -20.00 -31.71
CA PHE A 326 11.77 -21.45 -31.43
C PHE A 326 11.54 -21.79 -29.95
N SER A 327 10.81 -20.94 -29.22
CA SER A 327 10.55 -21.09 -27.78
C SER A 327 11.78 -21.02 -26.87
N PHE A 328 12.95 -20.69 -27.43
CA PHE A 328 14.13 -20.36 -26.64
C PHE A 328 14.11 -18.86 -26.28
N PRO A 329 14.68 -18.42 -25.15
CA PRO A 329 14.66 -17.02 -24.73
C PRO A 329 15.66 -16.13 -25.48
N PHE A 330 15.73 -16.29 -26.81
CA PHE A 330 16.44 -15.42 -27.73
C PHE A 330 15.43 -14.59 -28.52
N ASN A 331 15.67 -13.30 -28.64
CA ASN A 331 14.92 -12.41 -29.52
C ASN A 331 15.71 -12.22 -30.80
N ILE A 332 15.04 -12.29 -31.95
CA ILE A 332 15.63 -11.97 -33.25
C ILE A 332 15.01 -10.68 -33.76
N SER A 333 15.85 -9.70 -34.11
CA SER A 333 15.41 -8.50 -34.82
C SER A 333 15.97 -8.46 -36.23
N PHE A 334 15.13 -8.01 -37.15
CA PHE A 334 15.51 -7.60 -38.48
C PHE A 334 15.18 -6.12 -38.63
N ASP A 335 16.20 -5.32 -38.94
CA ASP A 335 16.07 -3.88 -39.10
C ASP A 335 16.59 -3.50 -40.49
N PHE A 336 15.74 -2.89 -41.30
CA PHE A 336 16.10 -2.29 -42.58
C PHE A 336 15.88 -0.78 -42.51
N LEU A 337 16.88 -0.03 -42.96
CA LEU A 337 16.80 1.42 -43.10
C LEU A 337 17.34 1.82 -44.46
N GLN A 338 16.54 2.56 -45.22
CA GLN A 338 16.98 3.30 -46.39
C GLN A 338 16.78 4.79 -46.14
N ARG A 339 17.81 5.58 -46.44
CA ARG A 339 17.75 7.03 -46.41
C ARG A 339 18.39 7.60 -47.66
N ILE A 340 17.59 8.26 -48.47
CA ILE A 340 17.99 9.10 -49.60
C ILE A 340 17.89 10.53 -49.11
N GLN A 341 19.00 11.27 -49.14
CA GLN A 341 19.04 12.66 -48.72
C GLN A 341 19.03 13.61 -49.93
N ASP A 342 19.72 13.21 -51.00
CA ASP A 342 19.77 13.90 -52.28
C ASP A 342 20.20 12.92 -53.38
N SER A 343 20.43 13.42 -54.60
CA SER A 343 20.86 12.63 -55.75
C SER A 343 22.26 12.00 -55.60
N THR A 344 23.08 12.49 -54.67
CA THR A 344 24.46 12.06 -54.46
C THR A 344 24.62 11.16 -53.23
N TYR A 345 23.68 11.22 -52.28
CA TYR A 345 23.76 10.50 -51.02
C TYR A 345 22.56 9.57 -50.79
N THR A 346 22.85 8.27 -50.87
CA THR A 346 21.95 7.18 -50.47
C THR A 346 22.64 6.28 -49.47
N ARG A 347 21.97 6.02 -48.34
CA ARG A 347 22.40 5.08 -47.31
C ARG A 347 21.40 3.95 -47.19
N ARG A 348 21.89 2.71 -47.20
CA ARG A 348 21.12 1.51 -46.87
C ARG A 348 21.80 0.75 -45.75
N ARG A 349 21.03 0.31 -44.77
CA ARG A 349 21.50 -0.52 -43.67
C ARG A 349 20.53 -1.67 -43.47
N ILE A 350 21.08 -2.87 -43.40
CA ILE A 350 20.37 -4.07 -42.98
C ILE A 350 21.10 -4.57 -41.74
N ASN A 351 20.37 -4.75 -40.64
CA ASN A 351 20.88 -5.36 -39.44
C ASN A 351 20.05 -6.60 -39.11
N LEU A 352 20.74 -7.67 -38.75
CA LEU A 352 20.17 -8.84 -38.11
C LEU A 352 20.79 -8.92 -36.73
N LYS A 353 19.94 -8.93 -35.70
CA LYS A 353 20.39 -9.00 -34.32
C LYS A 353 19.76 -10.20 -33.63
N ALA A 354 20.54 -10.90 -32.81
CA ALA A 354 20.04 -11.89 -31.88
C ALA A 354 20.43 -11.46 -30.48
N ASP A 355 19.43 -11.26 -29.62
CA ASP A 355 19.63 -10.85 -28.23
C ASP A 355 19.21 -12.00 -27.30
N TYR A 356 20.11 -12.39 -26.40
CA TYR A 356 19.79 -13.27 -25.30
C TYR A 356 19.53 -12.44 -24.05
N ASN A 357 18.34 -12.55 -23.48
CA ASN A 357 18.00 -11.85 -22.25
C ASN A 357 18.66 -12.58 -21.07
N LEU A 358 19.86 -12.14 -20.67
CA LEU A 358 20.59 -12.65 -19.50
C LEU A 358 19.96 -12.24 -18.16
N THR A 359 19.01 -11.30 -18.16
CA THR A 359 18.50 -10.69 -16.93
C THR A 359 17.35 -11.49 -16.29
N ASP A 360 17.57 -11.74 -15.00
CA ASP A 360 16.66 -12.13 -13.92
C ASP A 360 16.62 -13.64 -13.63
N LYS A 361 17.69 -14.09 -12.96
CA LYS A 361 17.67 -15.22 -12.02
C LYS A 361 16.94 -14.82 -10.75
#